data_AF-A0A931KUH7-F1
#
_entry.id   AF-A0A931KUH7-F1
#
_cell.length_a   1.000
_cell.length_b   1.000
_cell.length_c   1.000
_cell.angle_alpha   90.00
_cell.angle_beta   90.00
_cell.angle_gamma   90.00
#
_symmetry.space_group_name_H-M   'P 1'
#
loop_
_entity.id
_entity.type
_entity.pdbx_description
1 polymer ?
#
loop_
_entity_poly.entity_id
_entity_poly.type
_entity_poly.pdbx_seq_one_letter_code
_entity_poly.pdbx_strand_id
1 'polypeptide(L)'
;MRLIMPDDKPTRYPTTLPDGLALTLMPEAHNRLYYYQGQFENAEKMKAIRVSNYAYDDGIGAVIREKQRAIDASGKFTEGRKGLMLLIKPAKGASYKNIIDLLDEILINDVKKYAIVAPAKEETAWLEQHRDHQGSNSRE
;
A
#
# COMPACT_ATOMS: atom_id res chain seq x y z
N MET A 1 -15.84 -40.67 10.48
CA MET A 1 -15.60 -39.22 10.67
C MET A 1 -15.69 -38.55 9.31
N ARG A 2 -16.57 -37.56 9.16
CA ARG A 2 -16.84 -36.89 7.87
C ARG A 2 -15.84 -35.74 7.72
N LEU A 3 -14.83 -35.94 6.88
CA LEU A 3 -13.82 -34.95 6.57
C LEU A 3 -14.50 -33.78 5.85
N ILE A 4 -14.53 -32.61 6.47
CA ILE A 4 -15.03 -31.38 5.84
C ILE A 4 -13.88 -30.85 4.99
N MET A 5 -13.90 -31.13 3.69
CA MET A 5 -12.98 -30.51 2.75
C MET A 5 -13.33 -29.02 2.61
N PRO A 6 -12.34 -28.10 2.56
CA PRO A 6 -12.57 -26.71 2.17
C PRO A 6 -13.26 -26.66 0.80
N ASP A 7 -14.24 -25.78 0.64
CA ASP A 7 -15.02 -25.64 -0.60
C ASP A 7 -14.14 -24.96 -1.67
N ASP A 8 -13.72 -25.72 -2.69
CA ASP A 8 -12.95 -25.27 -3.86
C ASP A 8 -13.81 -24.48 -4.88
N LYS A 9 -14.93 -23.91 -4.44
CA LYS A 9 -15.77 -23.07 -5.29
C LYS A 9 -15.18 -21.67 -5.33
N PRO A 10 -14.94 -21.07 -6.52
CA PRO A 10 -14.62 -19.66 -6.60
C PRO A 10 -15.76 -18.89 -5.93
N THR A 11 -15.44 -18.09 -4.91
CA THR A 11 -16.42 -17.31 -4.17
C THR A 11 -17.21 -16.47 -5.16
N ARG A 12 -18.53 -16.71 -5.24
CA ARG A 12 -19.45 -16.10 -6.22
C ARG A 12 -19.49 -14.57 -6.16
N TYR A 13 -18.92 -14.01 -5.09
CA TYR A 13 -18.58 -12.61 -4.95
C TYR A 13 -17.07 -12.58 -4.71
N PRO A 14 -16.23 -12.10 -5.65
CA PRO A 14 -14.92 -11.63 -5.24
C PRO A 14 -15.15 -10.62 -4.13
N THR A 15 -14.36 -10.67 -3.07
CA THR A 15 -14.34 -9.59 -2.08
C THR A 15 -13.77 -8.38 -2.82
N THR A 16 -14.63 -7.66 -3.56
CA THR A 16 -14.23 -6.45 -4.27
C THR A 16 -13.91 -5.44 -3.21
N LEU A 17 -12.63 -5.32 -2.88
CA LEU A 17 -12.13 -4.25 -2.04
C LEU A 17 -12.45 -2.95 -2.77
N PRO A 18 -13.31 -2.08 -2.21
CA PRO A 18 -13.57 -0.80 -2.84
C PRO A 18 -12.24 -0.04 -2.96
N ASP A 19 -11.96 0.56 -4.10
CA ASP A 19 -10.73 1.34 -4.33
C ASP A 19 -10.51 2.41 -3.24
N GLY A 20 -11.59 2.92 -2.66
CA GLY A 20 -11.58 3.85 -1.54
C GLY A 20 -11.02 3.28 -0.22
N LEU A 21 -11.01 1.96 -0.03
CA LEU A 21 -10.48 1.27 1.15
C LEU A 21 -9.11 0.62 0.90
N ALA A 22 -8.65 0.57 -0.35
CA ALA A 22 -7.35 0.01 -0.71
C ALA A 22 -6.26 1.08 -0.71
N LEU A 23 -5.17 0.84 0.02
CA LEU A 23 -3.95 1.64 -0.06
C LEU A 23 -2.75 0.71 -0.26
N THR A 24 -2.07 0.86 -1.38
CA THR A 24 -0.90 0.05 -1.74
C THR A 24 0.37 0.83 -1.48
N LEU A 25 1.33 0.19 -0.84
CA LEU A 25 2.60 0.69 -0.36
C LEU A 25 3.72 -0.12 -1.02
N MET A 26 4.56 0.55 -1.80
CA MET A 26 5.68 -0.01 -2.53
C MET A 26 6.99 0.55 -1.96
N PRO A 27 7.54 -0.06 -0.90
CA PRO A 27 8.81 0.40 -0.35
C PRO A 27 9.94 0.16 -1.35
N GLU A 28 10.91 1.08 -1.37
CA GLU A 28 12.03 1.14 -2.31
C GLU A 28 13.36 1.32 -1.53
N ALA A 29 14.48 1.42 -2.24
CA ALA A 29 15.75 1.74 -1.61
C ALA A 29 15.76 3.19 -1.04
N HIS A 30 16.79 3.51 -0.25
CA HIS A 30 17.01 4.85 0.31
C HIS A 30 15.88 5.38 1.20
N ASN A 31 15.18 4.51 1.94
CA ASN A 31 14.07 4.89 2.82
C ASN A 31 12.94 5.66 2.11
N ARG A 32 12.75 5.37 0.83
CA ARG A 32 11.63 5.89 0.04
C ARG A 32 10.56 4.84 -0.12
N LEU A 33 9.35 5.33 -0.31
CA LEU A 33 8.15 4.52 -0.45
C LEU A 33 7.26 5.18 -1.48
N TYR A 34 6.82 4.42 -2.48
CA TYR A 34 5.76 4.84 -3.37
C TYR A 34 4.43 4.34 -2.84
N TYR A 35 3.37 5.13 -2.96
CA TYR A 35 2.05 4.70 -2.56
C TYR A 35 0.98 5.19 -3.54
N TYR A 36 -0.09 4.42 -3.63
CA TYR A 36 -1.24 4.76 -4.45
C TYR A 36 -2.50 4.10 -3.90
N GLN A 37 -3.66 4.61 -4.32
CA GLN A 37 -4.97 4.12 -3.90
C GLN A 37 -5.66 3.40 -5.06
N GLY A 38 -6.42 2.35 -4.76
CA GLY A 38 -7.14 1.57 -5.75
C GLY A 38 -6.23 0.76 -6.68
N GLN A 39 -6.53 0.76 -7.99
CA GLN A 39 -5.83 -0.02 -8.99
C GLN A 39 -4.61 0.72 -9.59
N PHE A 40 -3.54 -0.02 -9.86
CA PHE A 40 -2.28 0.52 -10.37
C PHE A 40 -2.44 1.23 -11.72
N GLU A 41 -3.13 0.61 -12.69
CA GLU A 41 -3.35 1.19 -14.02
C GLU A 41 -4.03 2.57 -13.97
N ASN A 42 -5.02 2.71 -13.08
CA ASN A 42 -5.75 3.96 -12.88
C ASN A 42 -4.85 5.00 -12.20
N ALA A 43 -4.08 4.59 -11.20
CA ALA A 43 -3.15 5.45 -10.49
C ALA A 43 -2.03 5.96 -11.41
N GLU A 44 -1.50 5.12 -12.29
CA GLU A 44 -0.49 5.49 -13.29
C GLU A 44 -1.06 6.51 -14.30
N LYS A 45 -2.22 6.22 -14.90
CA LYS A 45 -2.88 7.13 -15.86
C LYS A 45 -3.20 8.49 -15.26
N MET A 46 -3.64 8.52 -14.01
CA MET A 46 -3.99 9.77 -13.30
C MET A 46 -2.79 10.44 -12.62
N LYS A 47 -1.57 9.88 -12.73
CA LYS A 47 -0.38 10.33 -11.98
C LYS A 47 -0.65 10.47 -10.48
N ALA A 48 -1.46 9.55 -9.93
CA ALA A 48 -1.87 9.52 -8.53
C ALA A 48 -0.91 8.70 -7.65
N ILE A 49 0.19 8.19 -8.22
CA ILE A 49 1.27 7.55 -7.48
C ILE A 49 2.11 8.65 -6.83
N ARG A 50 2.21 8.60 -5.51
CA ARG A 50 2.93 9.59 -4.70
C ARG A 50 4.12 8.93 -4.01
N VAL A 51 5.08 9.76 -3.61
CA VAL A 51 6.25 9.34 -2.84
C VAL A 51 6.10 9.81 -1.40
N SER A 52 6.48 8.97 -0.45
CA SER A 52 6.59 9.27 0.97
C SER A 52 7.83 8.58 1.55
N ASN A 53 8.03 8.76 2.85
CA ASN A 53 9.15 8.23 3.61
C ASN A 53 8.63 7.62 4.93
N TYR A 54 9.56 7.29 5.84
CA TYR A 54 9.29 6.69 7.15
C TYR A 54 9.43 7.69 8.30
N ALA A 55 9.36 9.00 8.02
CA ALA A 55 9.42 10.01 9.06
C ALA A 55 8.15 9.97 9.92
N TYR A 56 8.30 10.27 11.21
CA TYR A 56 7.17 10.23 12.16
C TYR A 56 6.08 11.28 11.86
N ASP A 57 6.51 12.52 11.54
CA ASP A 57 5.60 13.66 11.36
C ASP A 57 5.04 13.77 9.92
N ASP A 58 5.86 13.53 8.90
CA ASP A 58 5.53 13.71 7.47
C ASP A 58 5.77 12.44 6.62
N GLY A 59 5.85 11.29 7.26
CA GLY A 59 6.01 10.02 6.57
C GLY A 59 4.69 9.30 6.33
N ILE A 60 4.80 8.00 6.08
CA ILE A 60 3.66 7.17 5.70
C ILE A 60 2.54 7.14 6.75
N GLY A 61 2.88 7.31 8.03
CA GLY A 61 1.91 7.41 9.10
C GLY A 61 0.92 8.57 8.90
N ALA A 62 1.38 9.72 8.41
CA ALA A 62 0.51 10.87 8.14
C ALA A 62 -0.51 10.56 7.03
N VAL A 63 -0.06 9.89 5.97
CA VAL A 63 -0.91 9.46 4.84
C VAL A 63 -1.95 8.43 5.30
N ILE A 64 -1.56 7.47 6.15
CA ILE A 64 -2.48 6.47 6.72
C ILE A 64 -3.56 7.18 7.55
N ARG A 65 -3.18 8.12 8.42
CA ARG A 65 -4.13 8.90 9.24
C ARG A 65 -5.06 9.75 8.40
N GLU A 66 -4.55 10.41 7.37
CA GLU A 66 -5.36 11.17 6.42
C GLU A 66 -6.38 10.26 5.72
N LYS A 67 -5.94 9.09 5.27
CA LYS A 67 -6.82 8.11 4.62
C LYS A 67 -7.90 7.60 5.57
N GLN A 68 -7.56 7.28 6.81
CA GLN A 68 -8.52 6.88 7.84
C GLN A 68 -9.56 7.97 8.09
N ARG A 69 -9.13 9.24 8.23
CA ARG A 69 -10.04 10.39 8.36
C ARG A 69 -10.95 10.55 7.16
N ALA A 70 -10.42 10.38 5.94
CA ALA A 70 -11.22 10.47 4.72
C ALA A 70 -12.28 9.34 4.65
N ILE A 71 -11.94 8.13 5.10
CA ILE A 71 -12.88 7.00 5.16
C ILE A 71 -13.97 7.28 6.19
N ASP A 72 -13.60 7.70 7.41
CA ASP A 72 -14.55 8.03 8.48
C ASP A 72 -15.46 9.20 8.07
N ALA A 73 -14.91 10.25 7.44
CA ALA A 73 -15.68 11.38 6.94
C ALA A 73 -16.60 11.03 5.77
N SER A 74 -16.24 10.04 4.96
CA SER A 74 -17.07 9.63 3.83
C SER A 74 -18.41 9.04 4.27
N GLY A 75 -18.46 8.37 5.43
CA GLY A 75 -19.64 7.63 5.89
C GLY A 75 -20.12 6.51 4.95
N LYS A 76 -19.38 6.22 3.87
CA LYS A 76 -19.79 5.27 2.82
C LYS A 76 -19.55 3.81 3.20
N PHE A 77 -18.71 3.57 4.20
CA PHE A 77 -18.23 2.25 4.57
C PHE A 77 -18.69 1.89 5.98
N THR A 78 -19.34 0.72 6.12
CA THR A 78 -19.86 0.22 7.40
C THR A 78 -18.78 -0.03 8.44
N GLU A 79 -17.57 -0.42 8.00
CA GLU A 79 -16.43 -0.66 8.88
C GLU A 79 -15.60 0.62 9.17
N GLY A 80 -15.91 1.75 8.52
CA GLY A 80 -15.13 2.99 8.63
C GLY A 80 -13.64 2.75 8.42
N ARG A 81 -12.78 3.45 9.19
CA ARG A 81 -11.32 3.28 9.17
C ARG A 81 -10.82 1.85 9.40
N LYS A 82 -11.59 0.98 10.07
CA LYS A 82 -11.21 -0.43 10.29
C LYS A 82 -11.28 -1.26 9.00
N GLY A 83 -11.98 -0.75 7.99
CA GLY A 83 -12.03 -1.34 6.65
C GLY A 83 -10.83 -1.00 5.77
N LEU A 84 -9.95 -0.09 6.20
CA LEU A 84 -8.72 0.23 5.45
C LEU A 84 -7.85 -1.02 5.34
N MET A 85 -7.52 -1.39 4.11
CA MET A 85 -6.63 -2.51 3.79
C MET A 85 -5.34 -1.99 3.16
N LEU A 86 -4.21 -2.37 3.76
CA LEU A 86 -2.88 -2.03 3.27
C LEU A 86 -2.27 -3.19 2.48
N LEU A 87 -1.86 -2.92 1.24
CA LEU A 87 -1.07 -3.86 0.46
C LEU A 87 0.38 -3.43 0.44
N ILE A 88 1.28 -4.27 0.94
CA ILE A 88 2.71 -3.99 0.99
C ILE A 88 3.38 -4.80 -0.12
N LYS A 89 3.95 -4.10 -1.09
CA LYS A 89 4.57 -4.65 -2.28
C LYS A 89 6.03 -4.24 -2.37
N PRO A 90 6.94 -4.94 -1.67
CA PRO A 90 8.33 -4.53 -1.61
C PRO A 90 9.01 -4.62 -2.98
N ALA A 91 9.63 -3.52 -3.39
CA ALA A 91 10.47 -3.50 -4.58
C ALA A 91 11.75 -4.30 -4.33
N LYS A 92 12.46 -4.68 -5.39
CA LYS A 92 13.76 -5.38 -5.29
C LYS A 92 14.81 -4.61 -4.47
N GLY A 93 14.70 -3.28 -4.41
CA GLY A 93 15.59 -2.41 -3.64
C GLY A 93 15.16 -2.17 -2.19
N ALA A 94 13.98 -2.64 -1.78
CA ALA A 94 13.49 -2.46 -0.42
C ALA A 94 14.36 -3.26 0.57
N SER A 95 14.84 -2.60 1.62
CA SER A 95 15.55 -3.30 2.69
C SER A 95 14.56 -3.92 3.67
N TYR A 96 14.97 -4.98 4.37
CA TYR A 96 14.17 -5.58 5.44
C TYR A 96 13.75 -4.54 6.50
N LYS A 97 14.64 -3.59 6.80
CA LYS A 97 14.36 -2.45 7.69
C LYS A 97 13.11 -1.67 7.25
N ASN A 98 12.96 -1.41 5.96
CA ASN A 98 11.82 -0.65 5.42
C ASN A 98 10.49 -1.36 5.63
N ILE A 99 10.49 -2.70 5.63
CA ILE A 99 9.29 -3.49 5.92
C ILE A 99 8.97 -3.43 7.41
N ILE A 100 9.97 -3.55 8.28
CA ILE A 100 9.78 -3.44 9.74
C ILE A 100 9.28 -2.05 10.13
N ASP A 101 9.93 -0.99 9.64
CA ASP A 101 9.51 0.39 9.88
C ASP A 101 8.05 0.60 9.43
N LEU A 102 7.64 -0.03 8.32
CA LEU A 102 6.27 0.05 7.83
C LEU A 102 5.28 -0.73 8.70
N LEU A 103 5.67 -1.89 9.23
CA LEU A 103 4.85 -2.66 10.16
C LEU A 103 4.66 -1.92 11.49
N ASP A 104 5.69 -1.22 11.96
CA ASP A 104 5.59 -0.35 13.14
C ASP A 104 4.56 0.77 12.89
N GLU A 105 4.60 1.41 11.73
CA GLU A 105 3.59 2.43 11.36
C GLU A 105 2.17 1.85 11.25
N ILE A 106 2.02 0.62 10.78
CA ILE A 106 0.72 -0.08 10.74
C ILE A 106 0.16 -0.29 12.15
N LEU A 107 1.03 -0.73 13.07
CA LEU A 107 0.67 -0.94 14.48
C LEU A 107 0.33 0.38 15.18
N ILE A 108 1.14 1.42 14.98
CA ILE A 108 0.92 2.76 15.57
C ILE A 108 -0.42 3.35 15.12
N ASN A 109 -0.79 3.17 13.85
CA ASN A 109 -2.04 3.72 13.30
C ASN A 109 -3.23 2.75 13.41
N ASP A 110 -3.10 1.66 14.17
CA ASP A 110 -4.14 0.66 14.45
C ASP A 110 -4.79 0.04 13.19
N VAL A 111 -4.01 -0.15 12.13
CA VAL A 111 -4.55 -0.74 10.88
C VAL A 111 -4.65 -2.26 11.02
N LYS A 112 -5.88 -2.77 10.95
CA LYS A 112 -6.18 -4.19 11.22
C LYS A 112 -5.97 -5.12 10.03
N LYS A 113 -6.03 -4.60 8.80
CA LYS A 113 -5.99 -5.39 7.57
C LYS A 113 -4.76 -4.99 6.76
N TYR A 114 -3.79 -5.90 6.67
CA TYR A 114 -2.64 -5.71 5.78
C TYR A 114 -2.25 -7.04 5.13
N ALA A 115 -1.65 -6.96 3.95
CA ALA A 115 -1.12 -8.10 3.23
C ALA A 115 0.22 -7.72 2.59
N ILE A 116 1.24 -8.56 2.79
CA ILE A 116 2.50 -8.45 2.07
C ILE A 116 2.39 -9.34 0.85
N VAL A 117 2.50 -8.76 -0.35
CA VAL A 117 2.36 -9.47 -1.61
C VAL A 117 3.50 -9.10 -2.55
N ALA A 118 3.86 -9.99 -3.46
CA ALA A 118 4.88 -9.67 -4.46
C ALA A 118 4.37 -8.57 -5.41
N PRO A 119 5.21 -7.60 -5.80
CA PRO A 119 4.84 -6.63 -6.82
C PRO A 119 4.58 -7.32 -8.17
N ALA A 120 3.61 -6.82 -8.92
CA ALA A 120 3.35 -7.25 -10.27
C ALA A 120 4.49 -6.78 -11.21
N LYS A 121 4.53 -7.35 -12.42
CA LYS A 121 5.59 -7.04 -13.38
C LYS A 121 5.52 -5.58 -13.84
N GLU A 122 4.31 -5.09 -14.03
CA GLU A 122 3.98 -3.72 -14.44
C GLU A 122 4.45 -2.70 -13.38
N GLU A 123 4.15 -2.98 -12.10
CA GLU A 123 4.59 -2.16 -10.97
C GLU A 123 6.11 -2.13 -10.85
N THR A 124 6.75 -3.29 -11.04
CA THR A 124 8.21 -3.40 -11.02
C THR A 124 8.84 -2.62 -12.16
N ALA A 125 8.29 -2.71 -13.37
CA ALA A 125 8.77 -1.98 -14.53
C ALA A 125 8.62 -0.46 -14.36
N TRP A 126 7.50 -0.01 -13.81
CA TRP A 126 7.28 1.40 -13.49
C TRP A 126 8.28 1.92 -12.45
N LEU A 127 8.52 1.15 -11.39
CA LEU A 127 9.51 1.47 -10.36
C LEU A 127 10.92 1.56 -10.93
N GLU A 128 11.31 0.64 -11.82
CA GLU A 128 12.62 0.67 -12.50
C GLU A 128 12.75 1.93 -13.37
N GLN A 129 11.72 2.31 -14.15
CA GLN A 129 11.73 3.54 -14.96
C GLN A 129 11.81 4.82 -14.12
N HIS A 130 11.13 4.85 -12.97
CA HIS A 130 11.10 6.03 -12.10
C HIS A 130 12.25 6.07 -11.09
N ARG A 131 13.07 5.01 -11.00
CA ARG A 131 14.27 4.96 -10.15
C ARG A 131 15.38 5.85 -10.66
N ASP A 132 15.56 5.91 -11.98
CA ASP A 132 16.72 6.54 -12.62
C ASP A 132 16.60 8.06 -12.77
N HIS A 133 15.38 8.62 -12.70
CA HIS A 133 15.16 10.06 -12.90
C HIS A 133 15.45 10.96 -11.69
N GLN A 134 15.80 10.40 -10.53
CA GLN A 134 15.99 11.18 -9.29
C GLN A 134 17.38 11.01 -8.65
N GLY A 135 18.29 10.25 -9.29
CA GLY A 135 19.66 10.03 -8.80
C GLY A 135 20.68 11.11 -9.13
N SER A 136 20.30 12.20 -9.81
CA SER A 136 21.26 13.19 -10.36
C SER A 136 21.31 14.54 -9.63
N ASN A 137 20.67 14.73 -8.47
CA ASN A 137 20.65 16.05 -7.81
C ASN A 137 21.22 16.09 -6.38
N SER A 138 22.27 15.33 -6.10
CA SER A 138 23.01 15.45 -4.83
C SER A 138 24.51 15.34 -5.05
N ARG A 139 25.06 16.27 -5.82
CA ARG A 139 26.49 16.65 -5.82
C ARG A 139 26.62 18.11 -6.23
N GLU A 140 26.40 19.02 -5.28
CA GLU A 140 27.02 20.36 -5.25
C GLU A 140 27.41 20.68 -3.80
#